data_AF-A0A8T4EY97-F1
#
_entry.id   AF-A0A8T4EY97-F1
#
_cell.length_a   1.000
_cell.length_b   1.000
_cell.length_c   1.000
_cell.angle_alpha   90.00
_cell.angle_beta   90.00
_cell.angle_gamma   90.00
#
_symmetry.space_group_name_H-M   'P 1'
#
loop_
_entity.id
_entity.type
_entity.pdbx_description
1 polymer ?
#
loop_
_entity_poly.entity_id
_entity_poly.type
_entity_poly.pdbx_seq_one_letter_code
_entity_poly.pdbx_strand_id
1 'polypeptide(L)'
;MKLLIVVGAAAAVVFGSATFSAAAAADPQDVVTTWKYKSDNNRAVFKATSTSGSRVSGDTTYTFLDVEGSLYNRDTRPASRGGLCAYVEWRTRALYRGSYVDGAHNLTQCDTKSPATFSSPITNPTYFDLRVCQIAKGGTEPVHCGDWQRAFQARIYRPLQTH
;
A
#
# COMPACT_ATOMS: atom_id res chain seq x y z
N MET A 1 28.43 73.74 -37.07
CA MET A 1 28.11 74.15 -35.68
C MET A 1 27.52 72.94 -34.96
N LYS A 2 27.64 72.80 -33.63
CA LYS A 2 27.19 71.60 -32.87
C LYS A 2 25.78 71.78 -32.27
N LEU A 3 24.97 70.71 -32.29
CA LEU A 3 24.05 70.15 -31.26
C LEU A 3 23.19 69.07 -31.99
N LEU A 4 23.11 67.78 -31.60
CA LEU A 4 22.51 67.13 -30.41
C LEU A 4 20.95 67.13 -30.38
N ILE A 5 20.23 66.06 -29.99
CA ILE A 5 20.57 64.60 -29.88
C ILE A 5 19.31 63.70 -29.73
N VAL A 6 19.27 62.52 -30.37
CA VAL A 6 18.29 61.39 -30.20
C VAL A 6 16.80 61.87 -30.30
N VAL A 7 15.66 61.22 -29.95
CA VAL A 7 15.20 59.91 -29.41
C VAL A 7 13.88 59.51 -30.12
N GLY A 8 13.58 58.21 -30.29
CA GLY A 8 12.24 57.75 -30.72
C GLY A 8 12.17 56.30 -31.22
N ALA A 9 12.12 55.31 -30.32
CA ALA A 9 12.02 53.89 -30.69
C ALA A 9 10.56 53.41 -30.77
N ALA A 10 10.26 52.55 -31.74
CA ALA A 10 8.97 51.89 -31.90
C ALA A 10 9.14 50.40 -32.28
N ALA A 11 9.84 49.63 -31.43
CA ALA A 11 9.87 48.18 -31.55
C ALA A 11 8.52 47.61 -31.07
N ALA A 12 7.75 47.02 -31.97
CA ALA A 12 6.45 46.43 -31.64
C ALA A 12 6.64 45.15 -30.80
N VAL A 13 6.53 45.28 -29.48
CA VAL A 13 6.49 44.12 -28.56
C VAL A 13 5.16 43.41 -28.76
N VAL A 14 5.16 42.37 -29.59
CA VAL A 14 4.06 41.42 -29.67
C VAL A 14 4.01 40.66 -28.36
N PHE A 15 3.08 41.04 -27.49
CA PHE A 15 2.73 40.27 -26.30
C PHE A 15 2.02 38.97 -26.72
N GLY A 16 2.81 38.01 -27.19
CA GLY A 16 2.37 36.63 -27.34
C GLY A 16 2.00 36.10 -25.97
N SER A 17 0.71 36.06 -25.68
CA SER A 17 0.15 35.46 -24.48
C SER A 17 0.41 33.96 -24.49
N ALA A 18 1.59 33.57 -23.99
CA ALA A 18 1.94 32.19 -23.76
C ALA A 18 0.94 31.59 -22.77
N THR A 19 -0.09 30.93 -23.29
CA THR A 19 -1.02 30.13 -22.51
C THR A 19 -0.27 28.92 -22.01
N PHE A 20 0.41 29.07 -20.87
CA PHE A 20 0.93 27.96 -20.11
C PHE A 20 -0.26 27.07 -19.77
N SER A 21 -0.43 25.98 -20.51
CA SER A 21 -1.28 24.87 -20.11
C SER A 21 -0.65 24.27 -18.86
N ALA A 22 -0.99 24.84 -17.71
CA ALA A 22 -0.69 24.27 -16.42
C ALA A 22 -1.28 22.87 -16.44
N ALA A 23 -0.41 21.86 -16.56
CA ALA A 23 -0.83 20.47 -16.47
C ALA A 23 -1.47 20.31 -15.10
N ALA A 24 -2.80 20.13 -15.08
CA ALA A 24 -3.51 19.85 -13.86
C ALA A 24 -2.85 18.60 -13.27
N ALA A 25 -2.19 18.76 -12.10
CA ALA A 25 -1.58 17.64 -11.41
C ALA A 25 -2.70 16.63 -11.17
N ALA A 26 -2.57 15.44 -11.78
CA ALA A 26 -3.60 14.43 -11.67
C ALA A 26 -3.77 14.08 -10.20
N ASP A 27 -4.94 14.42 -9.65
CA ASP A 27 -5.31 14.19 -8.26
C ASP A 27 -5.01 12.72 -7.91
N PRO A 28 -4.14 12.42 -6.94
CA PRO A 28 -3.60 11.08 -6.74
C PRO A 28 -4.72 10.07 -6.51
N GLN A 29 -5.05 9.32 -7.57
CA GLN A 29 -6.12 8.33 -7.58
C GLN A 29 -5.79 7.21 -6.60
N ASP A 30 -6.58 7.13 -5.52
CA ASP A 30 -6.49 6.08 -4.53
C ASP A 30 -6.83 4.71 -5.17
N VAL A 31 -5.82 3.85 -5.26
CA VAL A 31 -5.91 2.53 -5.88
C VAL A 31 -6.47 1.55 -4.86
N VAL A 32 -7.77 1.28 -4.98
CA VAL A 32 -8.46 0.22 -4.23
C VAL A 32 -8.15 -1.14 -4.86
N THR A 33 -7.63 -2.08 -4.07
CA THR A 33 -7.31 -3.45 -4.50
C THR A 33 -7.95 -4.46 -3.55
N THR A 34 -8.58 -5.51 -4.08
CA THR A 34 -9.18 -6.60 -3.29
C THR A 34 -8.47 -7.92 -3.56
N TRP A 35 -8.11 -8.66 -2.53
CA TRP A 35 -7.45 -9.96 -2.64
C TRP A 35 -8.14 -11.06 -1.82
N LYS A 36 -7.80 -12.31 -2.12
CA LYS A 36 -8.34 -13.51 -1.47
C LYS A 36 -7.28 -14.60 -1.39
N TYR A 37 -6.70 -14.76 -0.20
CA TYR A 37 -5.63 -15.71 0.06
C TYR A 37 -6.12 -16.89 0.91
N LYS A 38 -5.40 -18.02 0.91
CA LYS A 38 -5.81 -19.26 1.56
C LYS A 38 -4.60 -20.06 2.06
N SER A 39 -4.83 -21.01 2.98
CA SER A 39 -3.91 -22.13 3.17
C SER A 39 -3.91 -23.07 1.96
N ASP A 40 -2.82 -23.81 1.78
CA ASP A 40 -2.67 -24.97 0.88
C ASP A 40 -3.92 -25.88 0.85
N ASN A 41 -4.38 -26.30 2.03
CA ASN A 41 -5.51 -27.21 2.21
C ASN A 41 -6.88 -26.51 2.10
N ASN A 42 -6.90 -25.22 1.76
CA ASN A 42 -8.09 -24.36 1.57
C ASN A 42 -8.99 -24.18 2.83
N ARG A 43 -8.56 -24.61 4.03
CA ARG A 43 -9.34 -24.53 5.28
C ARG A 43 -9.19 -23.21 6.03
N ALA A 44 -8.13 -22.45 5.82
CA ALA A 44 -8.07 -21.03 6.16
C ALA A 44 -8.30 -20.18 4.91
N VAL A 45 -9.10 -19.11 5.02
CA VAL A 45 -9.31 -18.14 3.95
C VAL A 45 -9.26 -16.74 4.51
N PHE A 46 -8.47 -15.88 3.89
CA PHE A 46 -8.40 -14.46 4.19
C PHE A 46 -8.96 -13.68 3.00
N LYS A 47 -9.86 -12.74 3.26
CA LYS A 47 -10.28 -11.72 2.29
C LYS A 47 -9.80 -10.39 2.82
N ALA A 48 -9.23 -9.55 1.97
CA ALA A 48 -8.88 -8.19 2.35
C ALA A 48 -9.05 -7.25 1.16
N THR A 49 -9.31 -5.99 1.48
CA THR A 49 -9.31 -4.87 0.56
C THR A 49 -8.33 -3.84 1.11
N SER A 50 -7.58 -3.17 0.25
CA SER A 50 -6.78 -2.02 0.65
C SER A 50 -7.01 -0.83 -0.25
N THR A 51 -7.00 0.35 0.36
CA THR A 51 -6.82 1.62 -0.34
C THR A 51 -5.34 1.98 -0.29
N SER A 52 -4.76 2.37 -1.42
CA SER A 52 -3.35 2.76 -1.47
C SER A 52 -3.14 3.95 -2.39
N GLY A 53 -2.26 4.87 -1.99
CA GLY A 53 -2.08 6.12 -2.73
C GLY A 53 -0.78 6.83 -2.38
N SER A 54 -0.69 8.09 -2.79
CA SER A 54 0.42 8.97 -2.46
C SER A 54 -0.10 10.36 -2.13
N ARG A 55 0.39 10.96 -1.03
CA ARG A 55 -0.02 12.29 -0.56
C ARG A 55 1.20 13.20 -0.50
N VAL A 56 1.07 14.40 -1.02
CA VAL A 56 2.12 15.43 -0.97
C VAL A 56 1.85 16.33 0.24
N SER A 57 2.88 16.63 1.03
CA SER A 57 2.83 17.58 2.13
C SER A 57 4.15 18.33 2.23
N GLY A 58 4.12 19.63 1.91
CA GLY A 58 5.33 20.37 1.50
C GLY A 58 6.01 19.69 0.31
N ASP A 59 7.34 19.72 0.28
CA ASP A 59 8.14 19.08 -0.78
C ASP A 59 8.23 17.54 -0.65
N THR A 60 7.56 16.93 0.35
CA THR A 60 7.66 15.49 0.60
C THR A 60 6.42 14.75 0.11
N THR A 61 6.64 13.71 -0.71
CA THR A 61 5.60 12.74 -1.10
C THR A 61 5.67 11.52 -0.18
N TYR A 62 4.54 11.15 0.41
CA TYR A 62 4.36 10.01 1.31
C TYR A 62 3.48 8.96 0.64
N THR A 63 3.88 7.69 0.64
CA THR A 63 2.98 6.59 0.23
C THR A 63 2.14 6.15 1.43
N PHE A 64 0.94 5.63 1.18
CA PHE A 64 0.12 5.02 2.22
C PHE A 64 -0.59 3.77 1.71
N LEU A 65 -0.91 2.87 2.64
CA LEU A 65 -1.64 1.64 2.42
C LEU A 65 -2.52 1.38 3.65
N ASP A 66 -3.82 1.57 3.49
CA ASP A 66 -4.82 1.23 4.51
C ASP A 66 -5.39 -0.14 4.15
N VAL A 67 -5.19 -1.14 5.01
CA VAL A 67 -5.59 -2.54 4.74
C VAL A 67 -6.68 -2.98 5.71
N GLU A 68 -7.81 -3.43 5.16
CA GLU A 68 -8.94 -3.98 5.92
C GLU A 68 -9.26 -5.40 5.47
N GLY A 69 -9.81 -6.23 6.37
CA GLY A 69 -10.29 -7.54 5.95
C GLY A 69 -10.74 -8.49 7.05
N SER A 70 -10.79 -9.77 6.70
CA SER A 70 -11.43 -10.83 7.47
C SER A 70 -10.77 -12.19 7.24
N LEU A 71 -10.35 -12.81 8.34
CA LEU A 71 -9.87 -14.19 8.41
C LEU A 71 -11.00 -15.14 8.79
N TYR A 72 -11.24 -16.15 7.96
CA TYR A 72 -12.28 -17.16 8.16
C TYR A 72 -11.64 -18.53 8.44
N ASN A 73 -11.97 -19.15 9.57
CA ASN A 73 -11.72 -20.58 9.75
C ASN A 73 -12.84 -21.39 9.06
N ARG A 74 -12.45 -22.39 8.28
CA ARG A 74 -13.37 -23.35 7.64
C ARG A 74 -13.16 -24.78 8.15
N ASP A 75 -12.21 -25.00 9.07
CA ASP A 75 -12.00 -26.31 9.66
C ASP A 75 -12.99 -26.55 10.81
N THR A 76 -14.15 -27.12 10.47
CA THR A 76 -15.24 -27.42 11.42
C THR A 76 -14.96 -28.63 12.32
N ARG A 77 -13.78 -29.24 12.23
CA ARG A 77 -13.34 -30.33 13.12
C ARG A 77 -13.11 -29.79 14.54
N PRO A 78 -13.52 -30.49 15.61
CA PRO A 78 -13.10 -30.15 16.96
C PRO A 78 -11.59 -30.39 17.12
N ALA A 79 -10.93 -29.66 18.03
CA ALA A 79 -9.50 -29.80 18.30
C ALA A 79 -9.09 -31.25 18.64
N SER A 80 -9.95 -31.99 19.35
CA SER A 80 -9.78 -33.43 19.67
C SER A 80 -9.81 -34.37 18.45
N ARG A 81 -10.09 -33.86 17.24
CA ARG A 81 -10.00 -34.58 15.96
C ARG A 81 -9.06 -33.88 14.97
N GLY A 82 -8.02 -33.20 15.49
CA GLY A 82 -7.04 -32.47 14.68
C GLY A 82 -7.60 -31.19 14.06
N GLY A 83 -8.55 -30.54 14.73
CA GLY A 83 -9.14 -29.26 14.30
C GLY A 83 -8.17 -28.09 14.35
N LEU A 84 -7.97 -27.52 13.17
CA LEU A 84 -7.32 -26.29 12.75
C LEU A 84 -7.84 -24.96 13.33
N CYS A 85 -7.00 -24.01 13.76
CA CYS A 85 -7.37 -22.58 13.69
C CYS A 85 -6.84 -21.97 12.38
N ALA A 86 -7.55 -21.01 11.79
CA ALA A 86 -7.01 -20.20 10.71
C ALA A 86 -6.00 -19.20 11.26
N TYR A 87 -4.98 -18.90 10.45
CA TYR A 87 -3.90 -17.98 10.76
C TYR A 87 -3.60 -17.12 9.53
N VAL A 88 -3.26 -15.86 9.72
CA VAL A 88 -2.69 -15.01 8.69
C VAL A 88 -1.55 -14.23 9.31
N GLU A 89 -0.42 -14.21 8.62
CA GLU A 89 0.75 -13.45 9.00
C GLU A 89 1.11 -12.50 7.85
N TRP A 90 1.50 -11.29 8.20
CA TRP A 90 1.92 -10.28 7.25
C TRP A 90 3.20 -9.60 7.71
N ARG A 91 4.04 -9.27 6.72
CA ARG A 91 5.30 -8.57 6.91
C ARG A 91 5.30 -7.29 6.07
N THR A 92 5.77 -6.22 6.68
CA THR A 92 5.83 -4.90 6.07
C THR A 92 7.27 -4.42 6.09
N ARG A 93 7.63 -3.59 5.12
CA ARG A 93 8.80 -2.70 5.22
C ARG A 93 8.35 -1.29 4.94
N ALA A 94 8.61 -0.37 5.86
CA ALA A 94 8.23 1.04 5.74
C ALA A 94 9.46 1.95 5.84
N LEU A 95 9.41 3.10 5.16
CA LEU A 95 10.47 4.13 5.24
C LEU A 95 10.10 5.19 6.29
N TYR A 96 10.75 5.15 7.45
CA TYR A 96 10.52 6.07 8.57
C TYR A 96 11.78 6.89 8.87
N ARG A 97 11.67 8.22 8.77
CA ARG A 97 12.77 9.18 9.03
C ARG A 97 14.09 8.83 8.31
N GLY A 98 14.00 8.38 7.06
CA GLY A 98 15.15 7.99 6.23
C GLY A 98 15.72 6.58 6.50
N SER A 99 15.19 5.84 7.46
CA SER A 99 15.56 4.45 7.74
C SER A 99 14.43 3.48 7.40
N TYR A 100 14.77 2.25 7.00
CA TYR A 100 13.77 1.20 6.82
C TYR A 100 13.45 0.52 8.14
N VAL A 101 12.16 0.29 8.40
CA VAL A 101 11.64 -0.46 9.54
C VAL A 101 10.86 -1.65 9.00
N ASP A 102 11.20 -2.85 9.47
CA ASP A 102 10.44 -4.08 9.18
C ASP A 102 9.40 -4.32 10.29
N GLY A 103 8.15 -4.58 9.88
CA GLY A 103 7.06 -4.99 10.78
C GLY A 103 6.66 -6.43 10.51
N ALA A 104 6.35 -7.19 11.56
CA ALA A 104 5.82 -8.56 11.46
C ALA A 104 4.62 -8.71 12.41
N HIS A 105 3.50 -9.16 11.87
CA HIS A 105 2.22 -9.20 12.55
C HIS A 105 1.45 -10.46 12.18
N ASN A 106 0.48 -10.85 13.01
CA ASN A 106 -0.42 -11.96 12.73
C ASN A 106 -1.80 -11.77 13.34
N LEU A 107 -2.75 -12.55 12.83
CA LEU A 107 -4.10 -12.70 13.36
C LEU A 107 -4.47 -14.19 13.34
N THR A 108 -5.03 -14.66 14.45
CA THR A 108 -5.55 -16.02 14.59
C THR A 108 -7.07 -15.99 14.63
N GLN A 109 -7.75 -16.93 13.95
CA GLN A 109 -9.17 -17.18 14.16
C GLN A 109 -9.44 -18.67 14.34
N CYS A 110 -9.99 -19.02 15.51
CA CYS A 110 -10.33 -20.41 15.84
C CYS A 110 -11.82 -20.73 15.63
N ASP A 111 -12.72 -19.75 15.80
CA ASP A 111 -14.15 -19.97 15.54
C ASP A 111 -14.46 -20.02 14.03
N THR A 112 -15.44 -20.84 13.67
CA THR A 112 -15.91 -21.03 12.28
C THR A 112 -17.23 -20.32 11.99
N LYS A 113 -17.91 -19.76 13.00
CA LYS A 113 -19.16 -19.01 12.83
C LYS A 113 -18.92 -17.57 12.41
N SER A 114 -17.97 -16.90 13.07
CA SER A 114 -17.56 -15.53 12.76
C SER A 114 -16.16 -15.47 12.12
N PRO A 115 -15.85 -14.47 11.27
CA PRO A 115 -14.48 -14.12 10.96
C PRO A 115 -13.81 -13.36 12.12
N ALA A 116 -12.48 -13.37 12.18
CA ALA A 116 -11.74 -12.31 12.87
C ALA A 116 -11.43 -11.19 11.85
N THR A 117 -11.71 -9.94 12.22
CA THR A 117 -11.44 -8.76 11.38
C THR A 117 -10.11 -8.10 11.73
N PHE A 118 -9.59 -7.31 10.81
CA PHE A 118 -8.51 -6.36 11.06
C PHE A 118 -8.70 -5.11 10.18
N SER A 119 -8.17 -3.99 10.66
CA SER A 119 -7.93 -2.77 9.88
C SER A 119 -6.58 -2.22 10.34
N SER A 120 -5.71 -1.83 9.40
CA SER A 120 -4.34 -1.41 9.70
C SER A 120 -3.87 -0.35 8.69
N PRO A 121 -3.71 0.92 9.12
CA PRO A 121 -3.09 1.96 8.30
C PRO A 121 -1.56 1.81 8.34
N ILE A 122 -0.91 1.93 7.18
CA ILE A 122 0.55 1.80 7.04
C ILE A 122 1.10 2.99 6.26
N THR A 123 1.95 3.77 6.91
CA THR A 123 2.62 4.95 6.35
C THR A 123 3.95 4.58 5.70
N ASN A 124 4.25 5.16 4.54
CA ASN A 124 5.45 4.92 3.73
C ASN A 124 5.79 3.43 3.45
N PRO A 125 4.82 2.55 3.15
CA PRO A 125 5.11 1.16 2.81
C PRO A 125 5.96 1.06 1.54
N THR A 126 6.96 0.19 1.58
CA THR A 126 7.78 -0.23 0.44
C THR A 126 7.24 -1.54 -0.15
N TYR A 127 6.90 -2.50 0.72
CA TYR A 127 6.12 -3.69 0.37
C TYR A 127 5.22 -4.11 1.53
N PHE A 128 4.17 -4.86 1.19
CA PHE A 128 3.34 -5.64 2.10
C PHE A 128 3.23 -7.06 1.51
N ASP A 129 3.86 -8.02 2.17
CA ASP A 129 3.72 -9.45 1.85
C ASP A 129 2.88 -10.12 2.93
N LEU A 130 2.04 -11.08 2.58
CA LEU A 130 1.27 -11.89 3.53
C LEU A 130 1.21 -13.36 3.11
N ARG A 131 1.00 -14.26 4.07
CA ARG A 131 0.53 -15.62 3.79
C ARG A 131 -0.58 -16.03 4.76
N VAL A 132 -1.38 -17.00 4.33
CA VAL A 132 -2.48 -17.57 5.12
C VAL A 132 -2.14 -19.02 5.43
N CYS A 133 -2.24 -19.38 6.70
CA CYS A 133 -1.93 -20.71 7.19
C CYS A 133 -3.03 -21.26 8.12
N GLN A 134 -2.79 -22.44 8.66
CA GLN A 134 -3.45 -22.93 9.87
C GLN A 134 -2.43 -23.27 10.96
N ILE A 135 -2.85 -23.10 12.21
CA ILE A 135 -2.08 -23.42 13.42
C ILE A 135 -2.90 -24.34 14.33
N ALA A 136 -2.24 -25.16 15.15
CA ALA A 136 -2.93 -25.90 16.22
C ALA A 136 -3.63 -24.95 17.21
N LYS A 137 -4.77 -25.35 17.77
CA LYS A 137 -5.52 -24.49 18.71
C LYS A 137 -4.70 -24.23 19.97
N GLY A 138 -4.22 -22.99 20.12
CA GLY A 138 -3.33 -22.58 21.22
C GLY A 138 -1.84 -22.81 20.96
N GLY A 139 -1.46 -23.37 19.81
CA GLY A 139 -0.09 -23.39 19.32
C GLY A 139 0.25 -22.12 18.52
N THR A 140 1.53 -21.92 18.23
CA THR A 140 2.04 -20.80 17.41
C THR A 140 2.63 -21.25 16.07
N GLU A 141 2.85 -22.55 15.88
CA GLU A 141 3.54 -23.12 14.72
C GLU A 141 2.57 -23.39 13.55
N PRO A 142 2.86 -22.86 12.33
CA PRO A 142 2.04 -23.13 11.15
C PRO A 142 2.18 -24.57 10.62
N VAL A 143 1.04 -25.25 10.49
CA VAL A 143 0.93 -26.65 10.03
C VAL A 143 0.67 -26.75 8.52
N HIS A 144 -0.08 -25.79 7.99
CA HIS A 144 -0.66 -25.82 6.64
C HIS A 144 -0.66 -24.40 6.08
N CYS A 145 0.29 -24.05 5.21
CA CYS A 145 0.50 -22.69 4.70
C CYS A 145 0.31 -22.59 3.19
N GLY A 146 -0.32 -21.51 2.74
CA GLY A 146 -0.09 -21.00 1.39
C GLY A 146 1.22 -20.21 1.31
N ASP A 147 1.68 -19.92 0.10
CA ASP A 147 2.90 -19.15 -0.16
C ASP A 147 2.82 -17.70 0.32
N TRP A 148 3.97 -17.07 0.49
CA TRP A 148 4.08 -15.62 0.66
C TRP A 148 3.67 -14.90 -0.63
N GLN A 149 2.62 -14.09 -0.55
CA GLN A 149 2.08 -13.31 -1.65
C GLN A 149 2.32 -11.82 -1.40
N ARG A 150 2.80 -11.10 -2.44
CA ARG A 150 2.96 -9.65 -2.39
C ARG A 150 1.63 -8.98 -2.69
N ALA A 151 0.97 -8.47 -1.66
CA ALA A 151 -0.33 -7.81 -1.78
C ALA A 151 -0.17 -6.33 -2.22
N PHE A 152 0.91 -5.67 -1.79
CA PHE A 152 1.27 -4.31 -2.22
C PHE A 152 2.78 -4.16 -2.43
N GLN A 153 3.16 -3.35 -3.41
CA GLN A 153 4.51 -2.82 -3.57
C GLN A 153 4.43 -1.35 -3.98
N ALA A 154 5.18 -0.47 -3.31
CA ALA A 154 5.27 0.90 -3.75
C ALA A 154 6.02 0.98 -5.08
N ARG A 155 5.39 1.62 -6.07
CA ARG A 155 6.13 2.16 -7.21
C ARG A 155 6.89 3.38 -6.70
N ILE A 156 8.16 3.19 -6.36
CA ILE A 156 9.06 4.30 -6.07
C ILE A 156 9.19 5.10 -7.36
N TYR A 157 8.43 6.19 -7.45
CA TYR A 157 8.68 7.25 -8.43
C TYR A 157 10.05 7.84 -8.11
N ARG A 158 11.09 7.34 -8.79
CA ARG A 158 12.29 8.14 -8.98
C ARG A 158 11.84 9.39 -9.73
N PRO A 159 12.05 10.61 -9.22
CA PRO A 159 11.91 11.78 -10.08
C PRO A 159 12.86 11.60 -11.25
N LEU A 160 12.38 11.88 -12.46
CA LEU A 160 13.25 11.93 -13.63
C LEU A 160 14.32 13.00 -13.36
N GLN A 161 15.58 12.59 -13.28
CA GLN A 161 16.68 13.54 -13.22
C GLN A 161 16.79 14.22 -14.60
N THR A 162 16.12 15.35 -14.72
CA THR A 162 16.39 16.35 -15.75
C THR A 162 17.81 16.87 -15.55
N HIS A 163 18.74 16.34 -16.36
CA HIS A 163 20.05 16.92 -16.58
C HIS A 163 19.95 18.12 -17.54
#